data_AF-A0A7J3MME2-F1
#
_entry.id   AF-A0A7J3MME2-F1
#
_cell.length_a   1.000
_cell.length_b   1.000
_cell.length_c   1.000
_cell.angle_alpha   90.00
_cell.angle_beta   90.00
_cell.angle_gamma   90.00
#
_symmetry.space_group_name_H-M   'P 1'
#
loop_
_entity.id
_entity.type
_entity.pdbx_description
1 polymer ?
#
loop_
_entity_poly.entity_id
_entity_poly.type
_entity_poly.pdbx_seq_one_letter_code
_entity_poly.pdbx_strand_id
1 'polypeptide(L)'
;MIEKVISLEDQKAYEVLRSILVKNNCRIISEEPPKTIIAEHGYPSSLSPREAWKRLSFHLFPNKAGTRIIGSSQIIFPIPIEIINYLLVLFLILLIAGLFLSGIGIIALVGVIAVSIIYEVYYRIYRKRHLFLEEVFKMLTKKAESL
;
A
#
# COMPACT_ATOMS: atom_id res chain seq x y z
N MET A 1 6.68 -7.62 0.99
CA MET A 1 7.94 -7.41 0.24
C MET A 1 7.92 -8.36 -0.93
N ILE A 2 8.42 -7.95 -2.09
CA ILE A 2 8.47 -8.76 -3.31
C ILE A 2 9.89 -8.67 -3.85
N GLU A 3 10.46 -9.80 -4.23
CA GLU A 3 11.80 -9.89 -4.81
C GLU A 3 11.69 -10.51 -6.21
N LYS A 4 12.44 -9.96 -7.15
CA LYS A 4 12.60 -10.52 -8.50
C LYS A 4 14.01 -10.34 -9.01
N VAL A 5 14.47 -11.29 -9.80
CA VAL A 5 15.68 -11.16 -10.62
C VAL A 5 15.26 -10.89 -12.05
N ILE A 6 15.87 -9.90 -12.69
CA ILE A 6 15.69 -9.58 -14.10
C ILE A 6 17.03 -9.69 -14.83
N SER A 7 16.99 -10.07 -16.11
CA SER A 7 18.19 -10.27 -16.96
C SER A 7 18.89 -8.98 -17.40
N LEU A 8 18.41 -7.81 -16.97
CA LEU A 8 19.02 -6.52 -17.28
C LEU A 8 20.18 -6.21 -16.33
N GLU A 9 21.19 -5.52 -16.86
CA GLU A 9 22.22 -4.85 -16.05
C GLU A 9 21.59 -3.78 -15.14
N ASP A 10 22.27 -3.45 -14.04
CA ASP A 10 21.77 -2.61 -12.96
C ASP A 10 21.34 -1.21 -13.42
N GLN A 11 22.13 -0.57 -14.27
CA GLN A 11 21.80 0.74 -14.84
C GLN A 11 20.57 0.68 -15.76
N LYS A 12 20.50 -0.31 -16.66
CA LYS A 12 19.36 -0.48 -17.58
C LYS A 12 18.09 -0.87 -16.80
N ALA A 13 18.23 -1.72 -15.79
CA ALA A 13 17.17 -2.09 -14.85
C ALA A 13 16.59 -0.88 -14.14
N TYR A 14 17.47 -0.01 -13.63
CA TYR A 14 17.10 1.25 -12.98
C TYR A 14 16.31 2.17 -13.92
N GLU A 15 16.80 2.40 -15.13
CA GLU A 15 16.16 3.29 -16.10
C GLU A 15 14.78 2.77 -16.52
N VAL A 16 14.66 1.46 -16.76
CA VAL A 16 13.39 0.83 -17.09
C VAL A 16 12.41 0.97 -15.93
N LEU A 17 12.84 0.68 -14.69
CA LEU A 17 12.01 0.83 -13.50
C LEU A 17 11.54 2.29 -13.32
N ARG A 18 12.45 3.26 -13.40
CA ARG A 18 12.14 4.68 -13.32
C ARG A 18 11.11 5.08 -14.37
N SER A 19 11.27 4.62 -15.61
CA SER A 19 10.32 4.89 -16.70
C SER A 19 8.92 4.33 -16.41
N ILE A 20 8.82 3.15 -15.80
CA ILE A 20 7.54 2.52 -15.44
C ILE A 20 6.86 3.34 -14.34
N LEU A 21 7.60 3.74 -13.30
CA LEU A 21 7.06 4.52 -12.20
C LEU A 21 6.50 5.87 -12.70
N VAL A 22 7.27 6.61 -13.50
CA VAL A 22 6.83 7.89 -14.07
C VAL A 22 5.60 7.71 -14.96
N LYS A 23 5.57 6.68 -15.82
CA LYS A 23 4.42 6.40 -16.71
C LYS A 23 3.14 6.03 -15.95
N ASN A 24 3.26 5.52 -14.73
CA ASN A 24 2.12 5.17 -13.88
C ASN A 24 1.79 6.27 -12.86
N ASN A 25 2.17 7.53 -13.13
CA ASN A 25 1.90 8.69 -12.28
C ASN A 25 2.44 8.56 -10.85
N CYS A 26 3.50 7.77 -10.65
CA CYS A 26 4.20 7.75 -9.38
C CYS A 26 5.08 9.00 -9.24
N ARG A 27 5.05 9.64 -8.07
CA ARG A 27 5.94 10.75 -7.74
C ARG A 27 7.24 10.19 -7.14
N ILE A 28 8.37 10.38 -7.80
CA ILE A 28 9.68 10.01 -7.23
C ILE A 28 10.00 10.99 -6.10
N ILE A 29 10.33 10.45 -4.91
CA ILE A 29 10.65 11.23 -3.71
C ILE A 29 12.13 11.14 -3.32
N SER A 30 12.82 10.07 -3.72
CA SER A 30 14.26 9.90 -3.51
C SER A 30 14.82 8.92 -4.53
N GLU A 31 16.01 9.19 -5.03
CA GLU A 31 16.72 8.29 -5.96
C GLU A 31 18.22 8.27 -5.66
N GLU A 32 18.82 7.08 -5.68
CA GLU A 32 20.27 6.85 -5.69
C GLU A 32 20.57 5.87 -6.84
N PRO A 33 20.75 6.36 -8.07
CA PRO A 33 21.02 5.49 -9.22
C PRO A 33 22.34 4.72 -9.10
N PRO A 34 22.42 3.46 -9.55
CA PRO A 34 21.34 2.56 -9.95
C PRO A 34 20.70 1.80 -8.76
N LYS A 35 21.13 2.07 -7.52
CA LYS A 35 20.87 1.23 -6.34
C LYS A 35 19.46 1.33 -5.79
N THR A 36 18.85 2.51 -5.73
CA THR A 36 17.58 2.70 -5.00
C THR A 36 16.66 3.73 -5.67
N ILE A 37 15.36 3.44 -5.70
CA ILE A 37 14.30 4.38 -6.07
C ILE A 37 13.19 4.30 -5.02
N ILE A 38 12.79 5.46 -4.49
CA ILE A 38 11.63 5.59 -3.62
C ILE A 38 10.61 6.51 -4.29
N ALA A 39 9.37 6.04 -4.40
CA ALA A 39 8.29 6.77 -5.05
C ALA A 39 6.99 6.70 -4.22
N GLU A 40 6.11 7.66 -4.42
CA GLU A 40 4.75 7.67 -3.88
C GLU A 40 3.75 7.44 -5.00
N HIS A 41 2.70 6.67 -4.70
CA HIS A 41 1.64 6.32 -5.63
C HIS A 41 0.28 6.49 -4.96
N GLY A 42 -0.70 6.93 -5.74
CA GLY A 42 -2.10 7.00 -5.30
C GLY A 42 -2.46 8.29 -4.55
N TYR A 43 -3.66 8.29 -3.97
CA TYR A 43 -4.28 9.47 -3.35
C TYR A 43 -4.78 9.18 -1.93
N PRO A 44 -4.74 10.16 -1.01
CA PRO A 44 -5.14 9.97 0.38
C PRO A 44 -6.60 9.50 0.54
N SER A 45 -7.49 9.96 -0.34
CA SER A 45 -8.93 9.70 -0.29
C SER A 45 -9.35 8.43 -1.05
N SER A 46 -8.43 7.72 -1.69
CA SER A 46 -8.77 6.53 -2.47
C SER A 46 -9.09 5.34 -1.57
N LEU A 47 -10.30 4.80 -1.71
CA LEU A 47 -10.72 3.54 -1.07
C LEU A 47 -10.30 2.30 -1.87
N SER A 48 -9.73 2.49 -3.07
CA SER A 48 -9.20 1.40 -3.90
C SER A 48 -7.81 0.97 -3.40
N PRO A 49 -7.55 -0.32 -3.09
CA PRO A 49 -6.22 -0.77 -2.67
C PRO A 49 -5.11 -0.49 -3.71
N ARG A 50 -5.49 -0.42 -4.99
CA ARG A 50 -4.57 -0.14 -6.09
C ARG A 50 -4.09 1.31 -6.06
N GLU A 51 -5.00 2.24 -5.79
CA GLU A 51 -4.80 3.70 -5.84
C GLU A 51 -4.68 4.34 -4.45
N ALA A 52 -4.71 3.54 -3.38
CA ALA A 52 -4.47 4.00 -2.02
C ALA A 52 -3.08 4.62 -1.91
N TRP A 53 -2.98 5.73 -1.16
CA TRP A 53 -1.74 6.47 -1.01
C TRP A 53 -0.67 5.65 -0.28
N LYS A 54 0.40 5.34 -1.01
CA LYS A 54 1.45 4.44 -0.55
C LYS A 54 2.81 4.85 -1.05
N ARG A 55 3.81 4.55 -0.23
CA ARG A 55 5.22 4.62 -0.56
C ARG A 55 5.68 3.28 -1.12
N LEU A 56 6.43 3.34 -2.21
CA LEU A 56 7.07 2.23 -2.88
C LEU A 56 8.57 2.43 -2.75
N SER A 57 9.28 1.41 -2.26
CA SER A 57 10.74 1.44 -2.18
C SER A 57 11.29 0.26 -2.97
N PHE A 58 12.23 0.55 -3.86
CA PHE A 58 12.91 -0.43 -4.69
C PHE A 58 14.41 -0.34 -4.45
N HIS A 59 15.03 -1.49 -4.16
CA HIS A 59 16.47 -1.64 -4.01
C HIS A 59 16.98 -2.63 -5.05
N LEU A 60 17.99 -2.22 -5.80
CA LEU A 60 18.59 -2.95 -6.89
C LEU A 60 19.98 -3.42 -6.46
N PHE A 61 20.26 -4.69 -6.69
CA PHE A 61 21.53 -5.33 -6.38
C PHE A 61 22.04 -6.03 -7.63
N PRO A 62 23.31 -5.81 -8.02
CA PRO A 62 23.91 -6.56 -9.10
C PRO A 62 23.95 -8.06 -8.74
N ASN A 63 23.67 -8.92 -9.71
CA ASN A 63 23.66 -10.37 -9.58
C ASN A 63 24.32 -11.00 -10.82
N LYS A 64 24.87 -12.22 -10.71
CA LYS A 64 25.53 -12.90 -11.84
C LYS A 64 24.61 -13.13 -13.04
N ALA A 65 23.30 -13.22 -12.81
CA ALA A 65 22.27 -13.43 -13.83
C ALA A 65 21.55 -12.14 -14.27
N GLY A 66 22.03 -10.96 -13.86
CA GLY A 66 21.42 -9.66 -14.15
C GLY A 66 21.25 -8.82 -12.88
N THR A 67 20.06 -8.29 -12.63
CA THR A 67 19.80 -7.43 -11.47
C THR A 67 18.71 -8.00 -10.58
N ARG A 68 19.00 -8.09 -9.29
CA ARG A 68 18.04 -8.48 -8.25
C ARG A 68 17.39 -7.22 -7.69
N ILE A 69 16.07 -7.17 -7.72
CA ILE A 69 15.27 -6.02 -7.32
C ILE A 69 14.34 -6.44 -6.18
N ILE A 70 14.47 -5.74 -5.07
CA ILE A 70 13.64 -5.90 -3.88
C ILE A 70 12.70 -4.70 -3.80
N GLY A 71 11.40 -4.96 -3.92
CA GLY A 71 10.35 -3.98 -3.82
C GLY A 71 9.56 -4.12 -2.52
N SER A 72 9.19 -2.99 -1.93
CA SER A 72 8.27 -2.93 -0.80
C SER A 72 7.21 -1.85 -1.00
N SER A 73 6.07 -2.02 -0.35
CA SER A 73 4.96 -1.08 -0.39
C SER A 73 4.41 -0.87 1.01
N GLN A 74 4.32 0.39 1.40
CA GLN A 74 3.85 0.84 2.71
C GLN A 74 2.79 1.91 2.55
N ILE A 75 1.68 1.80 3.29
CA ILE A 75 0.67 2.87 3.34
C ILE A 75 1.27 4.03 4.12
N ILE A 76 1.11 5.26 3.62
CA ILE A 76 1.76 6.45 4.22
C ILE A 76 1.10 6.82 5.55
N PHE A 77 -0.22 6.70 5.63
CA PHE A 77 -1.00 6.94 6.85
C PHE A 77 -1.69 5.65 7.29
N PRO A 78 -0.97 4.71 7.93
CA PRO A 78 -1.59 3.54 8.49
C PRO A 78 -2.42 3.95 9.71
N ILE A 79 -3.70 3.57 9.73
CA ILE A 79 -4.51 3.68 10.94
C ILE A 79 -4.08 2.54 11.87
N PRO A 80 -3.62 2.82 13.10
CA PRO A 80 -3.35 1.79 14.08
C PRO A 80 -4.61 0.96 14.32
N ILE A 81 -4.50 -0.36 14.21
CA ILE A 81 -5.64 -1.28 14.36
C ILE A 81 -6.21 -1.18 15.79
N GLU A 82 -5.34 -0.87 16.75
CA GLU A 82 -5.67 -0.63 18.14
C GLU A 82 -6.70 0.49 18.30
N ILE A 83 -6.58 1.59 17.54
CA ILE A 83 -7.53 2.71 17.60
C ILE A 83 -8.91 2.26 17.13
N ILE A 84 -8.98 1.48 16.05
CA ILE A 84 -10.25 0.95 15.53
C ILE A 84 -10.89 0.01 16.57
N ASN A 85 -10.10 -0.85 17.21
CA ASN A 85 -10.58 -1.74 18.25
C ASN A 85 -11.08 -0.99 19.49
N TYR A 86 -10.38 0.06 19.93
CA TYR A 86 -10.83 0.89 21.05
C TYR A 86 -12.16 1.59 20.75
N LEU A 87 -12.32 2.13 19.54
CA LEU A 87 -13.58 2.72 19.10
C LEU A 87 -14.72 1.69 19.07
N LEU A 88 -14.46 0.48 18.57
CA LEU A 88 -15.46 -0.58 18.56
C LEU A 88 -15.91 -0.96 19.97
N VAL A 89 -14.96 -1.16 20.89
CA VAL A 89 -15.24 -1.47 22.30
C VAL A 89 -16.02 -0.34 22.96
N LEU A 90 -15.65 0.92 22.71
CA LEU A 90 -16.36 2.10 23.23
C LEU A 90 -17.83 2.09 22.77
N PHE A 91 -18.10 1.91 21.48
CA PHE A 91 -19.47 1.88 20.98
C PHE A 91 -20.26 0.67 21.50
N LEU A 92 -19.62 -0.48 21.71
CA LEU A 92 -20.26 -1.64 22.36
C LEU A 92 -20.65 -1.35 23.81
N ILE A 93 -19.78 -0.68 24.59
CA ILE A 93 -20.11 -0.26 25.96
C ILE A 93 -21.28 0.73 25.95
N LEU A 94 -21.27 1.71 25.04
CA LEU A 94 -22.37 2.67 24.90
C LEU A 94 -23.68 2.00 24.48
N LEU A 95 -23.62 0.94 23.67
CA LEU A 95 -24.80 0.16 23.26
C LEU A 95 -25.44 -0.52 24.48
N ILE A 96 -24.62 -1.13 25.35
CA ILE A 96 -25.09 -1.75 26.59
C ILE A 96 -25.65 -0.70 27.55
N ALA A 97 -24.96 0.43 27.72
CA ALA A 97 -25.42 1.54 28.55
C ALA A 97 -26.75 2.15 28.03
N GLY A 98 -26.94 2.15 26.72
CA GLY A 98 -28.16 2.61 26.05
C GLY A 98 -29.41 1.78 26.38
N LEU A 99 -29.28 0.60 26.98
CA LEU A 99 -30.41 -0.17 27.54
C LEU A 99 -30.99 0.51 28.79
N PHE A 100 -30.18 1.30 29.50
CA PHE A 100 -30.56 2.00 30.73
C PHE A 100 -30.76 3.51 30.53
N LEU A 101 -30.28 4.06 29.42
CA LEU A 101 -30.33 5.49 29.08
C LEU A 101 -31.00 5.68 27.71
N SER A 102 -32.26 6.14 27.71
CA SER A 102 -33.06 6.31 26.49
C SER A 102 -32.40 7.25 25.47
N GLY A 103 -32.19 6.77 24.24
CA GLY A 103 -31.67 7.54 23.11
C GLY A 103 -30.20 7.26 22.73
N ILE A 104 -29.40 6.71 23.66
CA ILE A 104 -27.97 6.43 23.41
C ILE A 104 -27.78 5.16 22.57
N GLY A 105 -28.66 4.17 22.73
CA GLY A 105 -28.52 2.87 22.06
C GLY A 105 -28.51 2.94 20.53
N ILE A 106 -29.32 3.82 19.93
CA ILE A 106 -29.37 3.98 18.46
C ILE A 106 -28.07 4.60 17.94
N ILE A 107 -27.56 5.65 18.61
CA ILE A 107 -26.30 6.30 18.24
C ILE A 107 -25.15 5.30 18.35
N ALA A 108 -25.12 4.51 19.43
CA ALA A 108 -24.13 3.48 19.62
C ALA A 108 -24.16 2.41 18.52
N LEU A 109 -25.36 1.97 18.11
CA LEU A 109 -25.53 1.00 17.03
C LEU A 109 -25.00 1.52 15.69
N VAL A 110 -25.33 2.78 15.34
CA VAL A 110 -24.80 3.43 14.14
C VAL A 110 -23.27 3.52 14.20
N GLY A 111 -22.72 3.84 15.37
CA GLY A 111 -21.27 3.85 15.62
C GLY A 111 -20.61 2.49 15.35
N VAL A 112 -21.18 1.40 15.89
CA VAL A 112 -20.67 0.03 15.66
C VAL A 112 -20.65 -0.31 14.16
N ILE A 113 -21.75 0.00 13.44
CA ILE A 113 -21.84 -0.26 12.01
C ILE A 113 -20.78 0.55 11.24
N ALA A 114 -20.67 1.84 11.53
CA ALA A 114 -19.71 2.73 10.86
C ALA A 114 -18.26 2.26 11.09
N VAL A 115 -17.88 1.95 12.33
CA VAL A 115 -16.55 1.43 12.67
C VAL A 115 -16.28 0.10 11.96
N SER A 116 -17.27 -0.78 11.87
CA SER A 116 -17.12 -2.08 11.19
C SER A 116 -16.85 -1.91 9.68
N ILE A 117 -17.57 -1.00 9.02
CA ILE A 117 -17.34 -0.67 7.61
C ILE A 117 -15.95 -0.08 7.41
N ILE A 118 -15.54 0.87 8.26
CA ILE A 118 -14.21 1.47 8.21
C ILE A 118 -13.13 0.40 8.38
N TYR A 119 -13.29 -0.51 9.33
CA TYR A 119 -12.38 -1.63 9.56
C TYR A 119 -12.26 -2.51 8.32
N GLU A 120 -13.37 -2.91 7.70
CA GLU A 120 -13.36 -3.77 6.52
C GLU A 120 -12.66 -3.10 5.33
N VAL A 121 -12.98 -1.84 5.06
CA VAL A 121 -12.35 -1.05 4.00
C VAL A 121 -10.85 -0.91 4.23
N TYR A 122 -10.45 -0.53 5.45
CA TYR A 122 -9.04 -0.39 5.81
C TYR A 122 -8.29 -1.71 5.69
N TYR A 123 -8.86 -2.80 6.21
CA TYR A 123 -8.29 -4.14 6.13
C TYR A 123 -8.10 -4.59 4.67
N ARG A 124 -9.09 -4.31 3.81
CA ARG A 124 -9.01 -4.61 2.37
C ARG A 124 -7.86 -3.87 1.70
N ILE A 125 -7.70 -2.57 1.98
CA ILE A 125 -6.59 -1.76 1.45
C ILE A 125 -5.26 -2.30 1.96
N TYR A 126 -5.14 -2.53 3.27
CA TYR A 126 -3.92 -3.02 3.89
C TYR A 126 -3.49 -4.38 3.34
N ARG A 127 -4.43 -5.33 3.20
CA ARG A 127 -4.17 -6.68 2.69
C ARG A 127 -3.73 -6.67 1.22
N LYS A 128 -4.33 -5.82 0.40
CA LYS A 128 -4.09 -5.76 -1.05
C LYS A 128 -3.12 -4.64 -1.48
N ARG A 129 -2.39 -4.02 -0.55
CA ARG A 129 -1.48 -2.89 -0.83
C ARG A 129 -0.41 -3.20 -1.88
N HIS A 130 0.03 -4.46 -1.93
CA HIS A 130 1.09 -4.94 -2.81
C HIS A 130 0.67 -5.17 -4.27
N LEU A 131 -0.63 -5.12 -4.62
CA LEU A 131 -1.10 -5.39 -5.99
C LEU A 131 -0.43 -4.50 -7.03
N PHE A 132 -0.31 -3.20 -6.74
CA PHE A 132 0.38 -2.29 -7.66
C PHE A 132 1.88 -2.60 -7.77
N LEU A 133 2.51 -3.02 -6.68
CA LEU A 133 3.91 -3.44 -6.69
C LEU A 133 4.11 -4.67 -7.59
N GLU A 134 3.19 -5.65 -7.53
CA GLU A 134 3.19 -6.79 -8.44
C GLU A 134 3.00 -6.38 -9.90
N GLU A 135 2.10 -5.43 -10.18
CA GLU A 135 1.91 -4.87 -11.52
C GLU A 135 3.21 -4.24 -12.06
N VAL A 136 3.91 -3.43 -11.24
CA VAL A 136 5.19 -2.85 -11.61
C VAL A 136 6.23 -3.93 -11.94
N PHE A 137 6.34 -4.98 -11.11
CA PHE A 137 7.24 -6.09 -11.39
C PHE A 137 6.87 -6.86 -12.66
N LYS A 138 5.58 -7.06 -12.95
CA LYS A 138 5.12 -7.68 -14.20
C LYS A 138 5.49 -6.84 -15.41
N MET A 139 5.27 -5.53 -15.35
CA MET A 139 5.67 -4.59 -16.41
C MET A 139 7.18 -4.60 -16.63
N LEU A 140 7.95 -4.65 -15.54
CA LEU A 140 9.41 -4.70 -15.59
C LEU A 140 9.92 -5.98 -16.25
N THR A 141 9.40 -7.14 -15.86
CA THR A 141 9.76 -8.43 -16.50
C THR A 141 9.41 -8.42 -17.99
N LYS A 142 8.19 -8.01 -18.35
CA LYS A 142 7.77 -7.96 -19.76
C LYS A 142 8.65 -7.03 -20.61
N LYS A 143 9.07 -5.90 -20.04
CA LYS A 143 9.92 -4.93 -20.74
C LYS A 143 11.37 -5.39 -20.85
N ALA A 144 11.87 -6.15 -19.87
CA ALA A 144 13.17 -6.79 -19.93
C ALA A 144 13.24 -7.88 -21.02
N GLU A 145 12.15 -8.62 -21.24
CA GLU A 145 12.06 -9.64 -22.30
C GLU A 145 11.96 -9.05 -23.72
N SER A 146 11.54 -7.78 -23.84
CA SER A 146 11.42 -7.09 -25.12
C SER A 146 12.67 -6.32 -25.58
N LEU A 147 13.73 -6.33 -24.75
CA LEU A 147 14.96 -5.52 -24.90
C LEU A 147 16.19 -6.40 -25.12
#